data_AF-A0A7Y1XDB1-F1
#
_entry.id   AF-A0A7Y1XDB1-F1
#
_cell.length_a   1.000
_cell.length_b   1.000
_cell.length_c   1.000
_cell.angle_alpha   90.00
_cell.angle_beta   90.00
_cell.angle_gamma   90.00
#
_symmetry.space_group_name_H-M   'P 1'
#
loop_
_entity.id
_entity.type
_entity.pdbx_description
1 polymer ?
#
loop_
_entity_poly.entity_id
_entity_poly.type
_entity_poly.pdbx_seq_one_letter_code
_entity_poly.pdbx_strand_id
1 'polypeptide(L)'
;LPQQFVLKGTHGSNYNLIVKDKTQLNKAKVRQLVNKWLGRNYYYRGGLEWAYKNVPPRVIIEAFMKDKKHDDLPDYKFFCFNGVPKMVQIDLGRQDHHTRLFYDLSWNKLPITKGKIPMYKGNVDKPETLDEMSKLAKVLSESFPFARVDFFSVNGITKFGEITFYPGDGRTEFYPEKYNTYFGDLMRLPSIPKNQKYITEID
;
A
#
# COMPACT_ATOMS: atom_id res chain seq x y z
N LEU A 1 10.12 24.38 -2.18
CA LEU A 1 9.10 23.46 -1.66
C LEU A 1 7.85 24.24 -1.26
N PRO A 2 6.65 23.72 -1.56
CA PRO A 2 5.37 24.32 -1.18
C PRO A 2 5.24 24.43 0.36
N GLN A 3 4.18 25.10 0.84
CA GLN A 3 3.96 25.25 2.28
C GLN A 3 3.65 23.93 2.98
N GLN A 4 3.03 23.00 2.26
CA GLN A 4 2.69 21.66 2.74
C GLN A 4 3.18 20.62 1.74
N PHE A 5 3.82 19.55 2.22
CA PHE A 5 4.34 18.47 1.38
C PHE A 5 4.60 17.21 2.19
N VAL A 6 4.83 16.10 1.50
CA VAL A 6 5.27 14.84 2.11
C VAL A 6 6.64 14.48 1.55
N LEU A 7 7.62 14.23 2.41
CA LEU A 7 8.88 13.61 2.00
C LEU A 7 8.74 12.11 2.13
N LYS A 8 9.22 11.37 1.13
CA LYS A 8 9.27 9.91 1.16
C LYS A 8 10.65 9.40 0.77
N GLY A 9 11.16 8.41 1.49
CA GLY A 9 12.28 7.59 1.02
C GLY A 9 11.80 6.61 -0.06
N THR A 10 12.57 6.45 -1.14
CA THR A 10 12.17 5.57 -2.27
C THR A 10 12.48 4.09 -2.04
N HIS A 11 13.22 3.77 -0.97
CA HIS A 11 13.91 2.50 -0.79
C HIS A 11 13.55 1.79 0.53
N GLY A 12 12.37 2.07 1.08
CA GLY A 12 11.91 1.41 2.30
C GLY A 12 10.48 1.78 2.69
N SER A 13 10.00 1.14 3.75
CA SER A 13 8.69 1.40 4.33
C SER A 13 8.77 2.25 5.61
N ASN A 14 7.70 3.00 5.88
CA ASN A 14 7.60 4.00 6.95
C ASN A 14 8.62 5.14 6.88
N TYR A 15 9.22 5.38 5.71
CA TYR A 15 10.12 6.51 5.49
C TYR A 15 9.34 7.71 4.96
N ASN A 16 8.37 8.16 5.76
CA ASN A 16 7.48 9.26 5.41
C ASN A 16 7.59 10.39 6.44
N LEU A 17 7.63 11.63 5.99
CA LEU A 17 7.50 12.82 6.84
C LEU A 17 6.45 13.75 6.24
N ILE A 18 5.34 13.93 6.97
CA ILE A 18 4.26 14.83 6.57
C ILE A 18 4.58 16.23 7.12
N VAL A 19 4.73 17.20 6.23
CA VAL A 19 4.94 18.60 6.57
C VAL A 19 3.65 19.37 6.28
N LYS A 20 2.89 19.67 7.35
CA LYS A 20 1.65 20.49 7.27
C LYS A 20 1.92 21.99 7.33
N ASP A 21 3.08 22.41 7.80
CA ASP A 21 3.51 23.81 7.86
C ASP A 21 5.03 23.88 7.76
N LYS A 22 5.53 24.33 6.60
CA LYS A 22 6.97 24.49 6.34
C LYS A 22 7.64 25.50 7.28
N THR A 23 6.91 26.47 7.84
CA THR A 23 7.51 27.48 8.73
C THR A 23 7.92 26.91 10.08
N GLN A 24 7.22 25.87 10.54
CA GLN A 24 7.50 25.16 11.79
C GLN A 24 8.56 24.05 11.62
N LEU A 25 9.13 23.90 10.43
CA LEU A 25 10.04 22.79 10.11
C LEU A 25 11.42 22.99 10.73
N ASN A 26 11.80 22.10 11.65
CA ASN A 26 13.19 22.03 12.13
C ASN A 26 14.09 21.35 11.06
N LYS A 27 14.71 22.16 10.21
CA LYS A 27 15.56 21.69 9.09
C LYS A 27 16.70 20.77 9.53
N ALA A 28 17.30 21.00 10.71
CA ALA A 28 18.39 20.17 11.22
C ALA A 28 17.88 18.75 11.56
N LYS A 29 16.76 18.64 12.28
CA LYS A 29 16.13 17.35 12.59
C LYS A 29 15.69 16.61 11.32
N VAL A 30 15.12 17.32 10.35
CA VAL A 30 14.72 16.73 9.06
C VAL A 30 15.94 16.18 8.30
N ARG A 31 17.04 16.93 8.25
CA ARG A 31 18.27 16.46 7.60
C ARG A 31 18.83 15.20 8.28
N GLN A 32 18.83 15.16 9.61
CA GLN A 32 19.23 13.97 10.35
C GLN A 32 18.34 12.77 10.05
N LEU A 33 17.02 12.96 10.01
CA LEU A 33 16.05 11.93 9.66
C LEU A 33 16.28 11.38 8.24
N VAL A 34 16.43 12.28 7.27
CA VAL A 34 16.68 11.92 5.87
C VAL A 34 18.02 11.20 5.72
N ASN A 35 19.10 11.68 6.34
CA ASN A 35 20.40 11.00 6.30
C ASN A 35 20.31 9.59 6.92
N LYS A 36 19.54 9.44 8.01
CA LYS A 36 19.27 8.13 8.62
C LYS A 36 18.53 7.20 7.65
N TRP A 37 17.58 7.69 6.86
CA TRP A 37 16.92 6.90 5.83
C TRP A 37 17.90 6.50 4.72
N LEU A 38 18.63 7.48 4.17
CA LEU A 38 19.54 7.26 3.05
C LEU A 38 20.72 6.33 3.39
N GLY A 39 21.19 6.33 4.65
CA GLY A 39 22.23 5.43 5.13
C GLY A 39 21.75 4.02 5.50
N ARG A 40 20.53 3.63 5.15
CA ARG A 40 19.95 2.31 5.48
C ARG A 40 19.44 1.61 4.24
N ASN A 41 19.66 0.31 4.19
CA ASN A 41 19.00 -0.58 3.25
C ASN A 41 17.83 -1.28 3.98
N TYR A 42 16.61 -1.07 3.49
CA TYR A 42 15.42 -1.58 4.16
C TYR A 42 15.33 -3.11 4.14
N TYR A 43 15.90 -3.76 3.12
CA TYR A 43 15.96 -5.21 3.01
C TYR A 43 16.51 -5.87 4.28
N TYR A 44 17.65 -5.39 4.80
CA TYR A 44 18.28 -5.93 6.01
C TYR A 44 17.62 -5.46 7.32
N ARG A 45 16.72 -4.47 7.25
CA ARG A 45 16.02 -3.90 8.41
C ARG A 45 14.62 -4.46 8.60
N GLY A 46 13.97 -4.87 7.52
CA GLY A 46 12.64 -5.47 7.49
C GLY A 46 12.71 -7.00 7.48
N GLY A 47 11.80 -7.64 6.73
CA GLY A 47 11.74 -9.10 6.62
C GLY A 47 12.47 -9.71 5.45
N LEU A 48 13.52 -9.05 4.92
CA LEU A 48 14.24 -9.48 3.72
C LEU A 48 13.36 -9.45 2.46
N GLU A 49 12.47 -8.45 2.35
CA GLU A 49 11.66 -8.19 1.16
C GLU A 49 12.54 -7.80 -0.04
N TRP A 50 12.65 -8.67 -1.04
CA TRP A 50 13.63 -8.57 -2.14
C TRP A 50 13.52 -7.27 -2.93
N ALA A 51 12.29 -6.75 -3.09
CA ALA A 51 12.02 -5.52 -3.83
C ALA A 51 12.79 -4.30 -3.29
N TYR A 52 13.24 -4.30 -2.03
CA TYR A 52 14.03 -3.19 -1.47
C TYR A 52 15.54 -3.35 -1.60
N LYS A 53 16.06 -4.55 -1.90
CA LYS A 53 17.48 -4.89 -1.70
C LYS A 53 18.43 -4.01 -2.49
N ASN A 54 18.10 -3.74 -3.75
CA ASN A 54 18.98 -3.03 -4.69
C ASN A 54 18.42 -1.66 -5.09
N VAL A 55 17.41 -1.15 -4.39
CA VAL A 55 16.82 0.16 -4.71
C VAL A 55 17.78 1.26 -4.28
N PRO A 56 18.25 2.13 -5.21
CA PRO A 56 19.12 3.24 -4.84
C PRO A 56 18.41 4.19 -3.85
N PRO A 57 19.01 4.50 -2.69
CA PRO A 57 18.41 5.41 -1.74
C PRO A 57 18.22 6.82 -2.30
N ARG A 58 16.97 7.29 -2.36
CA ARG A 58 16.61 8.66 -2.77
C ARG A 58 15.48 9.19 -1.90
N VAL A 59 15.25 10.49 -2.00
CA VAL A 59 14.09 11.15 -1.40
C VAL A 59 13.25 11.77 -2.51
N ILE A 60 11.96 11.49 -2.48
CA ILE A 60 10.96 12.18 -3.28
C ILE A 60 10.15 13.13 -2.41
N ILE A 61 9.62 14.17 -3.03
CA ILE A 61 8.75 15.13 -2.36
C ILE A 61 7.47 15.25 -3.16
N GLU A 62 6.36 14.99 -2.51
CA GLU A 62 5.03 15.02 -3.10
C GLU A 62 4.22 16.18 -2.53
N ALA A 63 3.27 16.68 -3.33
CA ALA A 63 2.30 17.65 -2.86
C ALA A 63 1.44 17.04 -1.74
N PHE A 64 1.16 17.82 -0.69
CA PHE A 64 0.24 17.39 0.34
C PHE A 64 -1.18 17.30 -0.23
N MET A 65 -1.84 16.16 -0.03
CA MET A 65 -3.23 15.96 -0.45
C MET A 65 -4.16 16.26 0.73
N LYS A 66 -5.30 16.89 0.43
CA LYS A 66 -6.39 17.11 1.37
C LYS A 66 -7.72 16.90 0.63
N ASP A 67 -8.60 16.12 1.21
CA ASP A 67 -9.97 16.00 0.71
C ASP A 67 -10.82 17.17 1.26
N LYS A 68 -11.74 17.69 0.45
CA LYS A 68 -12.63 18.79 0.85
C LYS A 68 -13.81 18.30 1.68
N LYS A 69 -14.26 17.06 1.47
CA LYS A 69 -15.41 16.42 2.12
C LYS A 69 -15.01 15.72 3.43
N HIS A 70 -13.79 15.23 3.52
CA HIS A 70 -13.32 14.44 4.66
C HIS A 70 -12.02 15.00 5.26
N ASP A 71 -11.94 15.06 6.58
CA ASP A 71 -10.70 15.40 7.29
C ASP A 71 -9.68 14.25 7.26
N ASP A 72 -10.16 13.02 7.07
CA ASP A 72 -9.34 11.84 6.83
C ASP A 72 -9.21 11.55 5.33
N LEU A 73 -8.16 10.82 4.96
CA LEU A 73 -7.92 10.35 3.59
C LEU A 73 -8.00 8.82 3.58
N PRO A 74 -9.18 8.24 3.28
CA PRO A 74 -9.31 6.81 3.15
C PRO A 74 -8.34 6.26 2.12
N ASP A 75 -7.63 5.21 2.51
CA ASP A 75 -6.60 4.56 1.70
C ASP A 75 -7.19 3.27 1.10
N TYR A 76 -7.44 3.28 -0.21
CA TYR A 76 -8.09 2.20 -0.94
C TYR A 76 -7.04 1.27 -1.54
N LYS A 77 -6.93 0.06 -0.99
CA LYS A 77 -5.87 -0.90 -1.31
C LYS A 77 -6.46 -2.12 -1.99
N PHE A 78 -6.26 -2.20 -3.30
CA PHE A 78 -6.77 -3.29 -4.13
C PHE A 78 -5.84 -4.47 -4.06
N PHE A 79 -6.33 -5.60 -3.56
CA PHE A 79 -5.58 -6.86 -3.58
C PHE A 79 -5.83 -7.54 -4.93
N CYS A 80 -4.78 -7.61 -5.73
CA CYS A 80 -4.82 -8.14 -7.09
C CYS A 80 -4.05 -9.46 -7.16
N PHE A 81 -4.66 -10.44 -7.82
CA PHE A 81 -4.14 -11.80 -7.97
C PHE A 81 -4.10 -12.13 -9.46
N ASN A 82 -2.90 -12.33 -10.01
CA ASN A 82 -2.63 -12.48 -11.45
C ASN A 82 -3.32 -11.37 -12.28
N GLY A 83 -3.07 -10.11 -11.93
CA GLY A 83 -3.70 -8.98 -12.61
C GLY A 83 -5.17 -8.73 -12.28
N VAL A 84 -5.85 -9.57 -11.48
CA VAL A 84 -7.28 -9.42 -11.22
C VAL A 84 -7.53 -8.87 -9.82
N PRO A 85 -8.09 -7.65 -9.66
CA PRO A 85 -8.51 -7.15 -8.35
C PRO A 85 -9.64 -8.02 -7.80
N LYS A 86 -9.56 -8.40 -6.52
CA LYS A 86 -10.55 -9.27 -5.86
C LYS A 86 -11.24 -8.64 -4.66
N MET A 87 -10.54 -7.74 -3.97
CA MET A 87 -11.08 -7.00 -2.84
C MET A 87 -10.39 -5.65 -2.70
N VAL A 88 -11.04 -4.75 -1.98
CA VAL A 88 -10.52 -3.46 -1.57
C VAL A 88 -10.44 -3.44 -0.05
N GLN A 89 -9.23 -3.33 0.48
CA GLN A 89 -9.02 -2.97 1.88
C GLN A 89 -9.08 -1.45 2.00
N ILE A 90 -9.80 -0.94 3.00
CA ILE A 90 -9.87 0.50 3.29
C ILE A 90 -9.31 0.72 4.68
N ASP A 91 -8.28 1.55 4.78
CA ASP A 91 -7.78 2.03 6.06
C ASP A 91 -8.31 3.45 6.33
N LEU A 92 -8.82 3.66 7.54
CA LEU A 92 -9.35 4.94 8.04
C LEU A 92 -8.60 5.36 9.31
N GLY A 93 -8.57 6.65 9.62
CA GLY A 93 -8.02 7.19 10.87
C GLY A 93 -6.52 6.94 11.02
N ARG A 94 -5.76 7.04 9.93
CA ARG A 94 -4.32 6.66 9.89
C ARG A 94 -3.44 7.48 10.85
N GLN A 95 -3.91 8.64 11.29
CA GLN A 95 -3.18 9.56 12.19
C GLN A 95 -3.68 9.52 13.63
N ASP A 96 -4.82 8.86 13.90
CA ASP A 96 -5.48 8.82 15.20
C ASP A 96 -5.92 7.39 15.56
N HIS A 97 -7.13 6.98 15.17
CA HIS A 97 -7.78 5.73 15.52
C HIS A 97 -7.84 4.84 14.28
N HIS A 98 -6.70 4.22 13.96
CA HIS A 98 -6.57 3.40 12.76
C HIS A 98 -7.54 2.21 12.81
N THR A 99 -8.53 2.23 11.92
CA THR A 99 -9.47 1.13 11.70
C THR A 99 -9.42 0.65 10.26
N ARG A 100 -9.93 -0.56 10.02
CA ARG A 100 -9.89 -1.21 8.71
C ARG A 100 -11.18 -1.92 8.38
N LEU A 101 -11.54 -1.94 7.11
CA LEU A 101 -12.60 -2.79 6.58
C LEU A 101 -12.28 -3.23 5.15
N PHE A 102 -13.07 -4.17 4.64
CA PHE A 102 -12.86 -4.79 3.35
C PHE A 102 -14.17 -4.83 2.58
N TYR A 103 -14.09 -4.58 1.28
CA TYR A 103 -15.20 -4.69 0.34
C TYR A 103 -14.81 -5.56 -0.85
N ASP A 104 -15.78 -6.25 -1.43
CA ASP A 104 -15.64 -6.75 -2.80
C ASP A 104 -15.79 -5.61 -3.83
N LEU A 105 -15.60 -5.90 -5.10
CA LEU A 105 -15.72 -4.89 -6.18
C LEU A 105 -17.17 -4.47 -6.47
N SER A 106 -18.15 -5.21 -5.97
CA SER A 106 -19.57 -4.86 -6.00
C SER A 106 -19.98 -3.99 -4.80
N TRP A 107 -19.01 -3.59 -3.97
CA TRP A 107 -19.21 -2.80 -2.77
C TRP A 107 -19.99 -3.50 -1.64
N ASN A 108 -19.92 -4.83 -1.59
CA ASN A 108 -20.41 -5.59 -0.42
C ASN A 108 -19.30 -5.72 0.63
N LYS A 109 -19.64 -5.38 1.88
CA LYS A 109 -18.70 -5.46 3.00
C LYS A 109 -18.35 -6.93 3.28
N LEU A 110 -17.07 -7.24 3.32
CA LEU A 110 -16.57 -8.58 3.58
C LEU A 110 -16.39 -8.81 5.09
N PRO A 111 -16.76 -9.99 5.63
CA PRO A 111 -16.57 -10.33 7.04
C PRO A 111 -15.13 -10.77 7.31
N ILE A 112 -14.17 -9.88 7.00
CA ILE A 112 -12.73 -10.13 7.05
C ILE A 112 -12.08 -9.11 7.97
N THR A 113 -11.14 -9.57 8.80
CA THR A 113 -10.16 -8.71 9.49
C THR A 113 -8.75 -9.14 9.11
N LYS A 114 -7.75 -8.29 9.39
CA LYS A 114 -6.36 -8.58 9.04
C LYS A 114 -5.39 -8.03 10.07
N GLY A 115 -4.60 -8.92 10.68
CA GLY A 115 -3.67 -8.58 11.75
C GLY A 115 -4.36 -7.96 12.96
N LYS A 116 -3.67 -7.02 13.64
CA LYS A 116 -4.13 -6.41 14.90
C LYS A 116 -4.96 -5.13 14.73
N ILE A 117 -5.22 -4.69 13.50
CA ILE A 117 -5.97 -3.46 13.25
C ILE A 117 -7.47 -3.71 13.48
N PRO A 118 -8.14 -2.92 14.34
CA PRO A 118 -9.55 -3.13 14.63
C PRO A 118 -10.42 -2.93 13.40
N MET A 119 -11.46 -3.75 13.29
CA MET A 119 -12.44 -3.64 12.21
C MET A 119 -13.31 -2.39 12.41
N TYR A 120 -13.48 -1.59 11.37
CA TYR A 120 -14.45 -0.50 11.38
C TYR A 120 -15.87 -1.08 11.37
N LYS A 121 -16.67 -0.70 12.37
CA LYS A 121 -18.03 -1.23 12.56
C LYS A 121 -19.03 -0.67 11.54
N GLY A 122 -18.86 0.60 11.15
CA GLY A 122 -19.73 1.26 10.16
C GLY A 122 -19.45 0.84 8.71
N ASN A 123 -20.05 1.57 7.78
CA ASN A 123 -19.82 1.42 6.35
C ASN A 123 -19.09 2.64 5.79
N VAL A 124 -18.40 2.46 4.66
CA VAL A 124 -17.81 3.55 3.89
C VAL A 124 -18.59 3.68 2.59
N ASP A 125 -18.89 4.92 2.21
CA ASP A 125 -19.56 5.22 0.95
C ASP A 125 -18.69 4.80 -0.24
N LYS A 126 -19.36 4.30 -1.29
CA LYS A 126 -18.67 3.93 -2.52
C LYS A 126 -18.03 5.17 -3.14
N PRO A 127 -16.70 5.19 -3.34
CA PRO A 127 -16.08 6.33 -3.98
C PRO A 127 -16.52 6.41 -5.43
N GLU A 128 -16.78 7.63 -5.89
CA GLU A 128 -17.14 7.91 -7.30
C GLU A 128 -16.09 7.39 -8.29
N THR A 129 -14.84 7.25 -7.82
CA THR A 129 -13.68 6.79 -8.59
C THR A 129 -13.43 5.28 -8.53
N LEU A 130 -14.31 4.48 -7.90
CA LEU A 130 -14.08 3.03 -7.73
C LEU A 130 -13.77 2.31 -9.05
N ASP A 131 -14.56 2.59 -10.09
CA ASP A 131 -14.43 1.92 -11.38
C ASP A 131 -13.11 2.27 -12.08
N GLU A 132 -12.66 3.51 -11.95
CA GLU A 132 -11.35 3.96 -12.45
C GLU A 132 -10.22 3.27 -11.68
N MET A 133 -10.25 3.30 -10.35
CA MET A 133 -9.25 2.65 -9.50
C MET A 133 -9.18 1.14 -9.76
N SER A 134 -10.32 0.46 -9.94
CA SER A 134 -10.38 -0.97 -10.25
C SER A 134 -9.73 -1.30 -11.60
N LYS A 135 -10.00 -0.49 -12.64
CA LYS A 135 -9.37 -0.65 -13.97
C LYS A 135 -7.86 -0.41 -13.89
N LEU A 136 -7.42 0.64 -13.20
CA LEU A 136 -6.01 0.95 -13.01
C LEU A 136 -5.29 -0.13 -12.19
N ALA A 137 -5.93 -0.65 -11.13
CA ALA A 137 -5.41 -1.75 -10.33
C ALA A 137 -5.16 -2.99 -11.20
N LYS A 138 -6.10 -3.33 -12.10
CA LYS A 138 -5.94 -4.43 -13.06
C LYS A 138 -4.72 -4.23 -13.95
N VAL A 139 -4.60 -3.05 -14.59
CA VAL A 139 -3.47 -2.74 -15.49
C VAL A 139 -2.14 -2.78 -14.76
N LEU A 140 -2.05 -2.14 -13.59
CA LEU A 140 -0.81 -2.03 -12.82
C LEU A 140 -0.36 -3.37 -12.18
N SER A 141 -1.26 -4.35 -12.08
CA SER A 141 -0.98 -5.65 -11.47
C SER A 141 -0.83 -6.80 -12.48
N GLU A 142 -0.99 -6.55 -13.78
CA GLU A 142 -1.13 -7.58 -14.82
C GLU A 142 0.02 -8.60 -14.83
N SER A 143 1.26 -8.13 -14.69
CA SER A 143 2.46 -8.97 -14.76
C SER A 143 2.83 -9.65 -13.43
N PHE A 144 2.02 -9.50 -12.38
CA PHE A 144 2.37 -10.00 -11.04
C PHE A 144 1.42 -11.10 -10.57
N PRO A 145 1.94 -12.23 -10.04
CA PRO A 145 1.12 -13.24 -9.36
C PRO A 145 0.29 -12.63 -8.23
N PHE A 146 0.85 -11.64 -7.55
CA PHE A 146 0.18 -10.85 -6.55
C PHE A 146 0.75 -9.43 -6.51
N ALA A 147 -0.13 -8.45 -6.40
CA ALA A 147 0.21 -7.07 -6.11
C ALA A 147 -0.93 -6.40 -5.34
N ARG A 148 -0.61 -5.63 -4.30
CA ARG A 148 -1.55 -4.69 -3.69
C ARG A 148 -1.34 -3.32 -4.32
N VAL A 149 -2.36 -2.77 -4.96
CA VAL A 149 -2.29 -1.46 -5.62
C VAL A 149 -3.11 -0.47 -4.80
N ASP A 150 -2.45 0.58 -4.34
CA ASP A 150 -3.02 1.53 -3.40
C ASP A 150 -3.37 2.84 -4.10
N PHE A 151 -4.55 3.37 -3.78
CA PHE A 151 -5.07 4.61 -4.33
C PHE A 151 -5.72 5.46 -3.25
N PHE A 152 -5.85 6.74 -3.57
CA PHE A 152 -6.73 7.67 -2.89
C PHE A 152 -7.80 8.17 -3.87
N SER A 153 -9.01 8.38 -3.37
CA SER A 153 -10.07 9.11 -4.07
C SER A 153 -10.15 10.50 -3.44
N VAL A 154 -9.57 11.51 -4.10
CA VAL A 154 -9.46 12.87 -3.54
C VAL A 154 -10.21 13.84 -4.42
N ASN A 155 -11.29 14.44 -3.91
CA ASN A 155 -12.12 15.39 -4.65
C ASN A 155 -12.59 14.84 -6.03
N GLY A 156 -12.98 13.56 -6.07
CA GLY A 156 -13.43 12.89 -7.31
C GLY A 156 -12.30 12.51 -8.27
N ILE A 157 -11.04 12.62 -7.87
CA ILE A 157 -9.88 12.30 -8.71
C ILE A 157 -9.14 11.10 -8.12
N THR A 158 -8.89 10.07 -8.92
CA THR A 158 -8.01 8.97 -8.54
C THR A 158 -6.56 9.44 -8.43
N LYS A 159 -5.93 9.13 -7.30
CA LYS A 159 -4.50 9.35 -7.05
C LYS A 159 -3.83 8.03 -6.75
N PHE A 160 -2.85 7.66 -7.55
CA PHE A 160 -2.01 6.51 -7.27
C PHE A 160 -1.16 6.75 -6.01
N GLY A 161 -1.11 5.75 -5.13
CA GLY A 161 -0.30 5.74 -3.92
C GLY A 161 0.99 4.92 -4.10
N GLU A 162 0.85 3.60 -4.15
CA GLU A 162 1.98 2.67 -4.27
C GLU A 162 1.53 1.30 -4.81
N ILE A 163 2.50 0.50 -5.26
CA ILE A 163 2.33 -0.95 -5.44
C ILE A 163 3.12 -1.63 -4.33
N THR A 164 2.48 -2.52 -3.58
CA THR A 164 3.09 -3.30 -2.51
C THR A 164 3.02 -4.79 -2.83
N PHE A 165 4.19 -5.43 -2.92
CA PHE A 165 4.30 -6.87 -3.18
C PHE A 165 4.21 -7.72 -1.91
N TYR A 166 4.56 -7.17 -0.75
CA TYR A 166 4.56 -7.89 0.53
C TYR A 166 3.79 -7.12 1.63
N PRO A 167 2.45 -6.98 1.55
CA PRO A 167 1.67 -6.29 2.57
C PRO A 167 1.87 -6.90 3.95
N GLY A 168 2.41 -6.11 4.88
CA GLY A 168 2.71 -6.59 6.24
C GLY A 168 3.83 -7.64 6.24
N ASP A 169 4.76 -7.55 5.29
CA ASP A 169 5.91 -8.46 5.15
C ASP A 169 5.48 -9.93 4.93
N GLY A 170 4.26 -10.14 4.42
CA GLY A 170 3.66 -11.47 4.29
C GLY A 170 3.34 -12.16 5.63
N ARG A 171 3.42 -11.45 6.76
CA ARG A 171 3.31 -11.99 8.12
C ARG A 171 2.02 -11.61 8.84
N THR A 172 1.05 -11.08 8.11
CA THR A 172 -0.23 -10.63 8.67
C THR A 172 -1.37 -11.49 8.13
N GLU A 173 -1.94 -12.31 9.02
CA GLU A 173 -3.04 -13.22 8.73
C GLU A 173 -4.36 -12.48 8.52
N PHE A 174 -5.20 -13.07 7.68
CA PHE A 174 -6.62 -12.75 7.57
C PHE A 174 -7.43 -13.60 8.57
N TYR A 175 -8.50 -13.03 9.11
CA TYR A 175 -9.48 -13.77 9.89
C TYR A 175 -10.88 -13.58 9.30
N PRO A 176 -11.74 -14.62 9.30
CA PRO A 176 -11.45 -16.00 9.73
C PRO A 176 -10.43 -16.72 8.83
N GLU A 177 -9.77 -17.75 9.39
CA GLU A 177 -8.62 -18.46 8.80
C GLU A 177 -8.82 -18.92 7.36
N LYS A 178 -10.05 -19.30 6.98
CA LYS A 178 -10.41 -19.70 5.62
C LYS A 178 -9.96 -18.71 4.54
N TYR A 179 -9.85 -17.42 4.88
CA TYR A 179 -9.44 -16.39 3.93
C TYR A 179 -7.95 -16.44 3.59
N ASN A 180 -7.08 -16.97 4.46
CA ASN A 180 -5.67 -17.18 4.15
C ASN A 180 -5.52 -18.19 3.00
N THR A 181 -6.19 -19.35 3.09
CA THR A 181 -6.22 -20.36 2.01
C THR A 181 -6.90 -19.81 0.76
N TYR A 182 -8.09 -19.20 0.91
CA TYR A 182 -8.84 -18.67 -0.23
C TYR A 182 -8.01 -17.70 -1.08
N PHE A 183 -7.32 -16.74 -0.46
CA PHE A 183 -6.49 -15.79 -1.21
C PHE A 183 -5.21 -16.43 -1.74
N GLY A 184 -4.61 -17.39 -1.02
CA GLY A 184 -3.47 -18.17 -1.50
C GLY A 184 -3.80 -18.92 -2.79
N ASP A 185 -4.96 -19.56 -2.87
CA ASP A 185 -5.42 -20.33 -4.04
C ASP A 185 -5.66 -19.46 -5.28
N LEU A 186 -5.84 -18.15 -5.10
CA LEU A 186 -5.96 -17.22 -6.23
C LEU A 186 -4.61 -16.90 -6.88
N MET A 187 -3.49 -17.11 -6.19
CA MET A 187 -2.15 -16.83 -6.73
C MET A 187 -1.71 -17.96 -7.66
N ARG A 188 -1.32 -17.62 -8.89
CA ARG A 188 -0.67 -18.56 -9.81
C ARG A 188 0.80 -18.22 -9.85
N LEU A 189 1.61 -19.05 -9.21
CA LEU A 189 3.05 -18.87 -9.24
C LEU A 189 3.62 -19.42 -10.56
N PRO A 190 4.66 -18.80 -11.11
CA PRO A 190 5.39 -19.37 -12.24
C PRO A 190 5.95 -20.76 -11.88
N SER A 191 6.03 -21.63 -12.89
CA SER A 191 6.55 -22.99 -12.70
C SER A 191 8.07 -22.95 -12.58
N ILE A 192 8.62 -23.72 -11.64
CA ILE A 192 10.07 -23.90 -11.56
C ILE A 192 10.53 -24.69 -12.81
N PRO A 193 11.50 -24.21 -13.59
CA PRO A 193 11.97 -24.93 -14.77
C PRO A 193 12.47 -26.34 -14.43
N LYS A 194 12.26 -27.28 -15.36
CA LYS A 194 12.72 -28.66 -15.19
C LYS A 194 14.23 -28.68 -14.92
N ASN A 195 14.66 -29.42 -13.90
CA ASN A 195 16.04 -29.50 -13.41
C ASN A 195 16.58 -28.24 -12.68
N GLN A 196 15.74 -27.25 -12.36
CA GLN A 196 16.10 -26.15 -11.48
C GLN A 196 15.44 -26.28 -10.10
N LYS A 197 16.05 -25.66 -9.09
CA LYS A 197 15.48 -25.55 -7.74
C LYS A 197 14.71 -24.24 -7.53
N TYR A 198 15.04 -23.21 -8.31
CA TYR A 198 14.49 -21.86 -8.22
C TYR A 198 14.26 -21.31 -9.62
N ILE A 199 13.38 -20.31 -9.72
CA ILE A 199 13.17 -19.56 -10.96
C ILE A 199 14.29 -18.54 -11.05
N THR A 200 15.09 -18.62 -12.10
CA THR A 200 16.26 -17.74 -12.33
C THR A 200 16.05 -16.75 -13.47
N GLU A 201 15.01 -16.96 -14.28
CA GLU A 201 14.61 -16.13 -15.41
C GLU A 201 13.08 -15.95 -15.35
N ILE A 202 12.60 -14.76 -15.73
CA ILE A 202 11.16 -14.44 -15.83
C ILE A 202 10.92 -14.17 -17.31
N ASP A 203 10.02 -14.95 -17.92
CA ASP A 203 9.59 -14.80 -19.32
C ASP A 203 8.89 -13.46 -19.59
#